data_AF-A0A9E2X5I2-F1
#
_entry.id   AF-A0A9E2X5I2-F1
#
_cell.length_a   1.000
_cell.length_b   1.000
_cell.length_c   1.000
_cell.angle_alpha   90.00
_cell.angle_beta   90.00
_cell.angle_gamma   90.00
#
_symmetry.space_group_name_H-M   'P 1'
#
loop_
_entity.id
_entity.type
_entity.pdbx_description
1 polymer ?
#
loop_
_entity_poly.entity_id
_entity_poly.type
_entity_poly.pdbx_seq_one_letter_code
_entity_poly.pdbx_strand_id
1 'polypeptide(L)'
;MTMPLSPLPLLMLEPVVRAALLEDLGRAGDLTTDAIVPATLQAKTALVARQPGVVAGLDAAALAFRLVEPAITVEIDRPDGTAVQPGDRIAVVAGPARGMLTAERVALNFLGHLSGVATATATLVEAVRGHRARICCTRKTMPGLRSLQKFAVRAGGGVNHRFGLDDAVLIKDNHVAAAGGVSAAIRAARQGVGHLVKIEVEIDRLEQLDEALAEKADAILLDNMQPEQLAEAVRRVGGRAISEASGRITPATAP
;
A
#
# COMPACT_ATOMS: atom_id res chain seq x y z
N MET A 1 5.19 -14.23 12.82
CA MET A 1 5.37 -14.74 11.44
C MET A 1 5.01 -13.62 10.49
N THR A 2 5.96 -13.16 9.67
CA THR A 2 5.68 -12.24 8.57
C THR A 2 4.80 -12.97 7.55
N MET A 3 3.68 -12.38 7.16
CA MET A 3 2.86 -12.97 6.08
C MET A 3 3.68 -12.95 4.79
N PRO A 4 3.66 -14.03 3.98
CA PRO A 4 4.36 -14.04 2.71
C PRO A 4 3.83 -12.91 1.81
N LEU A 5 4.75 -12.14 1.22
CA LEU A 5 4.40 -11.05 0.31
C LEU A 5 3.96 -11.64 -1.04
N SER A 6 2.65 -11.83 -1.22
CA SER A 6 2.11 -12.31 -2.50
C SER A 6 2.16 -11.21 -3.57
N PRO A 7 2.71 -11.48 -4.77
CA PRO A 7 2.78 -10.50 -5.85
C PRO A 7 1.38 -10.13 -6.36
N LEU A 8 1.27 -8.96 -6.99
CA LEU A 8 0.07 -8.59 -7.72
C LEU A 8 0.07 -9.25 -9.10
N PRO A 9 -1.06 -9.78 -9.59
CA PRO A 9 -1.15 -10.26 -10.96
C PRO A 9 -0.76 -9.16 -11.95
N LEU A 10 0.04 -9.50 -12.97
CA LEU A 10 0.47 -8.54 -14.00
C LEU A 10 -0.70 -7.86 -14.69
N LEU A 11 -1.83 -8.56 -14.85
CA LEU A 11 -3.08 -8.00 -15.38
C LEU A 11 -3.56 -6.75 -14.61
N MET A 12 -3.29 -6.66 -13.32
CA MET A 12 -3.65 -5.49 -12.50
C MET A 12 -2.65 -4.34 -12.64
N LEU A 13 -1.39 -4.64 -12.97
CA LEU A 13 -0.32 -3.66 -13.10
C LEU A 13 -0.26 -3.06 -14.52
N GLU A 14 -0.56 -3.88 -15.52
CA GLU A 14 -0.40 -3.56 -16.93
C GLU A 14 -1.11 -2.26 -17.35
N PRO A 15 -2.38 -1.99 -16.97
CA PRO A 15 -3.05 -0.78 -17.40
C PRO A 15 -2.39 0.50 -16.87
N VAL A 16 -1.92 0.48 -15.61
CA VAL A 16 -1.29 1.65 -15.00
C VAL A 16 0.13 1.87 -15.49
N VAL A 17 0.88 0.79 -15.72
CA VAL A 17 2.22 0.89 -16.30
C VAL A 17 2.14 1.35 -17.77
N ARG A 18 1.20 0.81 -18.55
CA ARG A 18 0.95 1.25 -19.93
C ARG A 18 0.57 2.72 -19.97
N ALA A 19 -0.33 3.18 -19.10
CA ALA A 19 -0.74 4.57 -19.06
C ALA A 19 0.46 5.50 -18.78
N ALA A 20 1.33 5.14 -17.84
CA ALA A 20 2.54 5.91 -17.54
C ALA A 20 3.55 5.91 -18.71
N LEU A 21 3.71 4.79 -19.42
CA LEU A 21 4.55 4.73 -20.63
C LEU A 21 4.00 5.60 -21.76
N LEU A 22 2.68 5.57 -21.99
CA LEU A 22 2.03 6.39 -23.02
C LEU A 22 2.12 7.89 -22.69
N GLU A 23 2.06 8.25 -21.41
CA GLU A 23 2.29 9.62 -20.95
C GLU A 23 3.70 10.09 -21.32
N ASP A 24 4.73 9.31 -20.97
CA ASP A 24 6.15 9.70 -21.14
C ASP A 24 6.61 9.66 -22.61
N LEU A 25 6.13 8.68 -23.40
CA LEU A 25 6.40 8.61 -24.85
C LEU A 25 5.67 9.70 -25.64
N GLY A 26 4.54 10.18 -25.12
CA GLY A 26 3.68 11.15 -25.78
C GLY A 26 3.32 10.74 -27.21
N ARG A 27 3.46 11.67 -28.15
CA ARG A 27 3.14 11.45 -29.58
C ARG A 27 4.35 11.10 -30.44
N ALA A 28 5.55 11.44 -29.98
CA ALA A 28 6.76 11.42 -30.79
C ALA A 28 7.70 10.25 -30.45
N GLY A 29 7.44 9.52 -29.35
CA GLY A 29 8.36 8.52 -28.83
C GLY A 29 9.61 9.18 -28.23
N ASP A 30 10.68 8.39 -28.10
CA ASP A 30 11.94 8.82 -27.49
C ASP A 30 12.93 9.34 -28.54
N LEU A 31 12.78 10.63 -28.87
CA LEU A 31 13.62 11.30 -29.87
C LEU A 31 15.12 11.26 -29.52
N THR A 32 15.46 11.31 -28.23
CA THR A 32 16.86 11.39 -27.79
C THR A 32 17.54 10.05 -27.99
N THR A 33 16.91 8.97 -27.52
CA THR A 33 17.44 7.62 -27.68
C THR A 33 17.50 7.22 -29.15
N ASP A 34 16.48 7.55 -29.94
CA ASP A 34 16.45 7.20 -31.36
C ASP A 34 17.51 7.93 -32.19
N ALA A 35 17.84 9.17 -31.83
CA ALA A 35 18.85 9.97 -32.53
C ALA A 35 20.30 9.58 -32.17
N ILE A 36 20.54 9.09 -30.96
CA ILE A 36 21.91 8.91 -30.41
C ILE A 36 22.32 7.44 -30.37
N VAL A 37 21.42 6.53 -30.03
CA VAL A 37 21.77 5.15 -29.67
C VAL A 37 21.64 4.23 -30.89
N PRO A 38 22.66 3.46 -31.29
CA PRO A 38 22.52 2.50 -32.38
C PRO A 38 21.44 1.44 -32.11
N ALA A 39 20.62 1.13 -33.12
CA ALA A 39 19.52 0.16 -32.97
C ALA A 39 19.99 -1.28 -32.63
N THR A 40 21.23 -1.62 -32.96
CA THR A 40 21.84 -2.93 -32.69
C THR A 40 22.54 -3.02 -31.33
N LEU A 41 22.67 -1.91 -30.60
CA LEU A 41 23.40 -1.89 -29.35
C LEU A 41 22.65 -2.70 -28.28
N GLN A 42 23.34 -3.68 -27.71
CA GLN A 42 22.92 -4.40 -26.52
C GLN A 42 23.56 -3.77 -25.29
N ALA A 43 22.81 -3.66 -24.20
CA ALA A 43 23.30 -3.12 -22.95
C ALA A 43 22.94 -4.02 -21.77
N LYS A 44 23.69 -3.86 -20.68
CA LYS A 44 23.43 -4.47 -19.38
C LYS A 44 23.68 -3.43 -18.31
N THR A 45 22.66 -3.10 -17.53
CA THR A 45 22.70 -2.08 -16.48
C THR A 45 22.17 -2.64 -15.17
N ALA A 46 22.38 -1.89 -14.08
CA ALA A 46 21.96 -2.27 -12.75
C ALA A 46 21.06 -1.19 -12.15
N LEU A 47 19.97 -1.61 -11.51
CA LEU A 47 19.19 -0.76 -10.62
C LEU A 47 19.88 -0.76 -9.26
N VAL A 48 20.28 0.42 -8.76
CA VAL A 48 21.09 0.57 -7.56
C VAL A 48 20.41 1.51 -6.57
N ALA A 49 20.33 1.09 -5.31
CA ALA A 49 19.81 1.93 -4.23
C ALA A 49 20.73 3.13 -3.99
N ARG A 50 20.15 4.33 -3.91
CA ARG A 50 20.89 5.58 -3.59
C ARG A 50 20.66 6.06 -2.17
N GLN A 51 19.66 5.50 -1.49
CA GLN A 51 19.26 5.83 -0.12
C GLN A 51 18.92 4.54 0.63
N PRO A 52 19.04 4.52 1.96
CA PRO A 52 18.53 3.41 2.75
C PRO A 52 17.01 3.31 2.61
N GLY A 53 16.48 2.09 2.61
CA GLY A 53 15.04 1.89 2.53
C GLY A 53 14.62 0.43 2.35
N VAL A 54 13.36 0.23 1.97
CA VAL A 54 12.77 -1.07 1.64
C VAL A 54 12.33 -1.06 0.18
N VAL A 55 12.77 -2.07 -0.57
CA VAL A 55 12.42 -2.22 -2.00
C VAL A 55 10.94 -2.58 -2.14
N ALA A 56 10.23 -1.91 -3.03
CA ALA A 56 8.89 -2.31 -3.46
C ALA A 56 8.59 -1.84 -4.88
N GLY A 57 7.90 -2.66 -5.67
CA GLY A 57 7.43 -2.29 -7.02
C GLY A 57 8.24 -2.88 -8.17
N LEU A 58 9.05 -3.91 -7.91
CA LEU A 58 9.88 -4.53 -8.95
C LEU A 58 9.08 -5.13 -10.10
N ASP A 59 7.91 -5.72 -9.83
CA ASP A 59 7.05 -6.25 -10.90
C ASP A 59 6.57 -5.15 -11.85
N ALA A 60 6.24 -3.97 -11.33
CA ALA A 60 5.83 -2.82 -12.14
C ALA A 60 7.01 -2.26 -12.95
N ALA A 61 8.19 -2.16 -12.34
CA ALA A 61 9.41 -1.74 -13.04
C ALA A 61 9.79 -2.72 -14.16
N ALA A 62 9.79 -4.03 -13.88
CA ALA A 62 10.07 -5.06 -14.87
C ALA A 62 9.02 -5.12 -15.98
N LEU A 63 7.75 -4.83 -15.66
CA LEU A 63 6.69 -4.73 -16.66
C LEU A 63 6.89 -3.53 -17.59
N ALA A 64 7.36 -2.38 -17.07
CA ALA A 64 7.64 -1.21 -17.89
C ALA A 64 8.69 -1.51 -18.97
N PHE A 65 9.80 -2.16 -18.59
CA PHE A 65 10.82 -2.61 -19.55
C PHE A 65 10.25 -3.56 -20.61
N ARG A 66 9.52 -4.59 -20.19
CA ARG A 66 8.97 -5.61 -21.10
C ARG A 66 7.87 -5.09 -22.04
N LEU A 67 7.11 -4.08 -21.63
CA LEU A 67 6.09 -3.45 -22.47
C LEU A 67 6.70 -2.59 -23.58
N VAL A 68 7.86 -1.98 -23.33
CA VAL A 68 8.60 -1.21 -24.33
C VAL A 68 9.37 -2.13 -25.28
N GLU A 69 10.07 -3.13 -24.73
CA GLU A 69 10.88 -4.08 -25.51
C GLU A 69 10.81 -5.48 -24.90
N PRO A 70 10.07 -6.43 -25.52
CA PRO A 70 9.90 -7.78 -25.01
C PRO A 70 11.20 -8.58 -24.83
N ALA A 71 12.28 -8.23 -25.56
CA ALA A 71 13.57 -8.89 -25.42
C ALA A 71 14.34 -8.49 -24.14
N ILE A 72 13.88 -7.47 -23.38
CA ILE A 72 14.54 -7.07 -22.14
C ILE A 72 14.28 -8.09 -21.03
N THR A 73 15.35 -8.49 -20.38
CA THR A 73 15.36 -9.35 -19.19
C THR A 73 15.64 -8.53 -17.94
N VAL A 74 15.00 -8.91 -16.82
CA VAL A 74 15.21 -8.30 -15.51
C VAL A 74 15.48 -9.42 -14.51
N GLU A 75 16.71 -9.46 -13.98
CA GLU A 75 17.16 -10.38 -12.95
C GLU A 75 17.12 -9.66 -11.59
N ILE A 76 16.35 -10.17 -10.64
CA ILE A 76 16.13 -9.53 -9.34
C ILE A 76 17.14 -10.10 -8.33
N ASP A 77 17.98 -9.23 -7.77
CA ASP A 77 18.92 -9.59 -6.68
C ASP A 77 18.27 -9.37 -5.29
N ARG A 78 17.46 -8.31 -5.15
CA ARG A 78 16.81 -7.89 -3.90
C ARG A 78 15.30 -7.79 -4.10
N PRO A 79 14.52 -8.83 -3.78
CA PRO A 79 13.08 -8.84 -4.03
C PRO A 79 12.34 -7.80 -3.18
N ASP A 80 11.09 -7.50 -3.56
CA ASP A 80 10.23 -6.60 -2.80
C ASP A 80 10.12 -7.02 -1.32
N GLY A 81 10.19 -6.04 -0.42
CA GLY A 81 10.27 -6.22 1.04
C GLY A 81 11.70 -6.34 1.58
N THR A 82 12.72 -6.33 0.72
CA THR A 82 14.12 -6.35 1.16
C THR A 82 14.59 -4.96 1.60
N ALA A 83 15.24 -4.89 2.76
CA ALA A 83 15.95 -3.69 3.19
C ALA A 83 17.26 -3.51 2.40
N VAL A 84 17.56 -2.28 2.00
CA VAL A 84 18.73 -1.92 1.19
C VAL A 84 19.44 -0.70 1.75
N GLN A 85 20.73 -0.58 1.42
CA GLN A 85 21.61 0.55 1.72
C GLN A 85 22.12 1.20 0.43
N PRO A 86 22.61 2.45 0.47
CA PRO A 86 23.23 3.08 -0.69
C PRO A 86 24.34 2.21 -1.29
N GLY A 87 24.27 1.97 -2.60
CA GLY A 87 25.20 1.12 -3.33
C GLY A 87 24.74 -0.32 -3.51
N ASP A 88 23.71 -0.78 -2.80
CA ASP A 88 23.13 -2.11 -3.02
C ASP A 88 22.53 -2.22 -4.42
N ARG A 89 22.89 -3.28 -5.13
CA ARG A 89 22.28 -3.65 -6.40
C ARG A 89 20.94 -4.34 -6.13
N ILE A 90 19.88 -3.80 -6.73
CA ILE A 90 18.50 -4.29 -6.56
C ILE A 90 18.16 -5.31 -7.65
N ALA A 91 18.50 -4.98 -8.89
CA ALA A 91 18.24 -5.82 -10.06
C ALA A 91 19.22 -5.49 -11.18
N VAL A 92 19.32 -6.40 -12.15
CA VAL A 92 20.09 -6.25 -13.37
C VAL A 92 19.13 -6.28 -14.55
N VAL A 93 19.26 -5.33 -15.47
CA VAL A 93 18.44 -5.20 -16.68
C VAL A 93 19.34 -5.40 -17.89
N ALA A 94 18.95 -6.26 -18.83
CA ALA A 94 19.74 -6.54 -20.03
C ALA A 94 18.86 -6.71 -21.28
N GLY A 95 19.29 -6.15 -22.40
CA GLY A 95 18.59 -6.23 -23.69
C GLY A 95 18.97 -5.08 -24.64
N PRO A 96 18.11 -4.79 -25.65
CA PRO A 96 18.32 -3.69 -26.57
C PRO A 96 18.39 -2.35 -25.84
N ALA A 97 19.49 -1.61 -26.05
CA ALA A 97 19.80 -0.39 -25.29
C ALA A 97 18.73 0.70 -25.46
N ARG A 98 18.13 0.80 -26.65
CA ARG A 98 17.05 1.77 -26.91
C ARG A 98 15.86 1.54 -25.99
N GLY A 99 15.32 0.32 -26.00
CA GLY A 99 14.17 -0.03 -25.15
C GLY A 99 14.47 0.13 -23.66
N MET A 100 15.70 -0.19 -23.23
CA MET A 100 16.12 -0.01 -21.85
C MET A 100 16.09 1.47 -21.43
N LEU A 101 16.66 2.37 -22.23
CA LEU A 101 16.71 3.80 -21.93
C LEU A 101 15.31 4.44 -21.96
N THR A 102 14.50 4.06 -22.95
CA THR A 102 13.13 4.57 -23.09
C THR A 102 12.22 4.17 -21.93
N ALA A 103 12.35 2.96 -21.39
CA ALA A 103 11.53 2.50 -20.26
C ALA A 103 12.02 2.98 -18.89
N GLU A 104 13.27 3.46 -18.79
CA GLU A 104 13.98 3.67 -17.53
C GLU A 104 13.22 4.60 -16.58
N ARG A 105 12.77 5.76 -17.07
CA ARG A 105 12.15 6.78 -16.21
C ARG A 105 10.87 6.25 -15.58
N VAL A 106 10.00 5.63 -16.36
CA VAL A 106 8.74 5.05 -15.86
C VAL A 106 9.01 3.92 -14.88
N ALA A 107 9.96 3.02 -15.18
CA ALA A 107 10.33 1.93 -14.27
C ALA A 107 10.84 2.46 -12.92
N LEU A 108 11.73 3.45 -12.94
CA LEU A 108 12.30 4.07 -11.74
C LEU A 108 11.26 4.89 -10.95
N ASN A 109 10.30 5.54 -11.63
CA ASN A 109 9.23 6.28 -10.96
C ASN A 109 8.34 5.35 -10.13
N PHE A 110 7.96 4.18 -10.66
CA PHE A 110 7.24 3.17 -9.88
C PHE A 110 8.07 2.63 -8.72
N LEU A 111 9.31 2.20 -9.00
CA LEU A 111 10.18 1.61 -7.98
C LEU A 111 10.47 2.61 -6.86
N GLY A 112 10.77 3.87 -7.19
CA GLY A 112 11.06 4.92 -6.22
C GLY A 112 9.85 5.27 -5.35
N HIS A 113 8.67 5.50 -5.96
CA HIS A 113 7.45 5.84 -5.23
C HIS A 113 7.03 4.72 -4.28
N LEU A 114 7.00 3.48 -4.78
CA LEU A 114 6.54 2.34 -4.00
C LEU A 114 7.55 1.97 -2.91
N SER A 115 8.85 2.03 -3.20
CA SER A 115 9.89 1.86 -2.16
C SER A 115 9.81 2.95 -1.09
N GLY A 116 9.43 4.19 -1.45
CA GLY A 116 9.16 5.25 -0.48
C GLY A 116 8.02 4.91 0.48
N VAL A 117 6.90 4.39 -0.05
CA VAL A 117 5.76 3.92 0.77
C VAL A 117 6.15 2.75 1.67
N ALA A 118 6.88 1.76 1.14
CA ALA A 118 7.35 0.61 1.91
C ALA A 118 8.31 1.04 3.03
N THR A 119 9.24 1.95 2.73
CA THR A 119 10.19 2.50 3.70
C THR A 119 9.49 3.26 4.82
N ALA A 120 8.55 4.16 4.49
CA ALA A 120 7.77 4.89 5.50
C ALA A 120 6.93 3.95 6.38
N THR A 121 6.38 2.89 5.79
CA THR A 121 5.65 1.86 6.54
C THR A 121 6.58 1.11 7.49
N ALA A 122 7.77 0.71 7.02
CA ALA A 122 8.75 0.02 7.84
C ALA A 122 9.19 0.87 9.05
N THR A 123 9.30 2.19 8.90
CA THR A 123 9.58 3.10 10.03
C THR A 123 8.48 3.09 11.09
N LEU A 124 7.20 3.00 10.70
CA LEU A 124 6.09 2.90 11.65
C LEU A 124 6.04 1.52 12.32
N VAL A 125 6.27 0.45 11.55
CA VAL A 125 6.32 -0.93 12.05
C VAL A 125 7.44 -1.08 13.08
N GLU A 126 8.57 -0.45 12.79
CA GLU A 126 9.71 -0.35 13.69
C GLU A 126 9.38 0.37 15.00
N ALA A 127 8.69 1.51 14.90
CA ALA A 127 8.34 2.33 16.07
C ALA A 127 7.45 1.57 17.06
N VAL A 128 6.51 0.74 16.57
CA VAL A 128 5.62 -0.06 17.42
C VAL A 128 6.20 -1.43 17.80
N ARG A 129 7.49 -1.68 17.53
CA ARG A 129 8.11 -2.96 17.86
C ARG A 129 8.10 -3.17 19.38
N GLY A 130 7.64 -4.37 19.79
CA GLY A 130 7.47 -4.73 21.20
C GLY A 130 6.04 -4.53 21.68
N HIS A 131 5.17 -3.92 20.88
CA HIS A 131 3.74 -3.86 21.11
C HIS A 131 3.00 -4.93 20.31
N ARG A 132 1.71 -5.12 20.62
CA ARG A 132 0.83 -6.03 19.88
C ARG A 132 0.16 -5.36 18.67
N ALA A 133 0.42 -4.06 18.48
CA ALA A 133 -0.14 -3.26 17.40
C ALA A 133 0.39 -3.70 16.04
N ARG A 134 -0.40 -3.50 14.99
CA ARG A 134 0.00 -3.67 13.59
C ARG A 134 -0.31 -2.38 12.86
N ILE A 135 0.58 -1.98 11.95
CA ILE A 135 0.41 -0.78 11.14
C ILE A 135 -0.49 -1.10 9.95
N CYS A 136 -1.61 -0.39 9.84
CA CYS A 136 -2.62 -0.59 8.82
C CYS A 136 -2.69 0.62 7.88
N CYS A 137 -2.79 0.40 6.56
CA CYS A 137 -2.98 1.49 5.60
C CYS A 137 -4.44 1.94 5.50
N THR A 138 -4.74 2.92 4.64
CA THR A 138 -6.13 3.41 4.44
C THR A 138 -6.51 3.47 2.96
N ARG A 139 -7.66 4.08 2.65
CA ARG A 139 -8.07 4.45 1.28
C ARG A 139 -7.53 5.82 0.85
N LYS A 140 -6.79 6.52 1.71
CA LYS A 140 -6.10 7.80 1.42
C LYS A 140 -4.85 7.51 0.58
N THR A 141 -5.09 7.14 -0.67
CA THR A 141 -4.09 6.71 -1.64
C THR A 141 -4.09 7.66 -2.83
N MET A 142 -2.98 7.69 -3.57
CA MET A 142 -2.95 8.36 -4.87
C MET A 142 -3.99 7.69 -5.80
N PRO A 143 -4.85 8.47 -6.48
CA PRO A 143 -5.80 7.92 -7.45
C PRO A 143 -5.11 7.04 -8.49
N GLY A 144 -5.73 5.92 -8.87
CA GLY A 144 -5.16 4.94 -9.81
C GLY A 144 -4.06 4.01 -9.24
N LEU A 145 -3.42 4.37 -8.13
CA LEU A 145 -2.28 3.60 -7.58
C LEU A 145 -2.60 2.80 -6.32
N ARG A 146 -3.87 2.72 -5.91
CA ARG A 146 -4.26 2.11 -4.62
C ARG A 146 -3.70 0.70 -4.43
N SER A 147 -3.86 -0.18 -5.41
CA SER A 147 -3.40 -1.57 -5.31
C SER A 147 -1.88 -1.65 -5.13
N LEU A 148 -1.13 -0.82 -5.87
CA LEU A 148 0.33 -0.77 -5.80
C LEU A 148 0.79 -0.19 -4.45
N GLN A 149 0.17 0.89 -3.98
CA GLN A 149 0.52 1.49 -2.68
C GLN A 149 0.17 0.56 -1.50
N LYS A 150 -0.96 -0.16 -1.55
CA LYS A 150 -1.31 -1.18 -0.56
C LYS A 150 -0.37 -2.38 -0.62
N PHE A 151 0.10 -2.77 -1.82
CA PHE A 151 1.16 -3.77 -1.95
C PHE A 151 2.45 -3.29 -1.27
N ALA A 152 2.87 -2.04 -1.52
CA ALA A 152 4.06 -1.45 -0.90
C ALA A 152 3.98 -1.37 0.63
N VAL A 153 2.80 -1.09 1.20
CA VAL A 153 2.58 -1.17 2.66
C VAL A 153 2.90 -2.57 3.19
N ARG A 154 2.42 -3.63 2.52
CA ARG A 154 2.75 -5.00 2.93
C ARG A 154 4.23 -5.31 2.77
N ALA A 155 4.87 -4.82 1.71
CA ALA A 155 6.31 -4.96 1.52
C ALA A 155 7.11 -4.29 2.66
N GLY A 156 6.63 -3.16 3.18
CA GLY A 156 7.17 -2.50 4.37
C GLY A 156 6.81 -3.16 5.71
N GLY A 157 6.14 -4.31 5.71
CA GLY A 157 5.74 -5.04 6.92
C GLY A 157 4.42 -4.60 7.55
N GLY A 158 3.69 -3.67 6.92
CA GLY A 158 2.34 -3.28 7.33
C GLY A 158 1.27 -4.28 6.87
N VAL A 159 0.02 -4.00 7.23
CA VAL A 159 -1.15 -4.77 6.82
C VAL A 159 -2.14 -3.89 6.06
N ASN A 160 -2.99 -4.54 5.26
CA ASN A 160 -4.02 -3.84 4.50
C ASN A 160 -5.31 -3.71 5.31
N HIS A 161 -5.79 -2.48 5.44
CA HIS A 161 -7.22 -2.22 5.66
C HIS A 161 -7.99 -2.55 4.38
N ARG A 162 -9.31 -2.38 4.39
CA ARG A 162 -10.17 -2.51 3.22
C ARG A 162 -9.64 -1.74 2.01
N PHE A 163 -9.72 -2.35 0.84
CA PHE A 163 -9.33 -1.80 -0.46
C PHE A 163 -10.34 -0.76 -0.95
N GLY A 164 -11.62 -0.99 -0.73
CA GLY A 164 -12.68 -0.24 -1.39
C GLY A 164 -13.86 0.07 -0.49
N LEU A 165 -15.00 0.32 -1.13
CA LEU A 165 -16.29 0.43 -0.46
C LEU A 165 -17.06 -0.91 -0.50
N ASP A 166 -16.54 -1.85 -1.28
CA ASP A 166 -17.14 -3.10 -1.71
C ASP A 166 -16.64 -4.32 -0.90
N ASP A 167 -15.56 -4.19 -0.13
CA ASP A 167 -14.92 -5.32 0.57
C ASP A 167 -15.12 -5.34 2.10
N ALA A 168 -15.46 -4.19 2.71
CA ALA A 168 -15.88 -4.13 4.11
C ALA A 168 -16.75 -2.90 4.41
N VAL A 169 -17.66 -3.04 5.37
CA VAL A 169 -18.45 -1.93 5.90
C VAL A 169 -17.61 -1.14 6.90
N LEU A 170 -17.58 0.19 6.74
CA LEU A 170 -17.07 1.12 7.75
C LEU A 170 -18.13 2.19 7.98
N ILE A 171 -18.79 2.08 9.13
CA ILE A 171 -19.79 3.02 9.61
C ILE A 171 -19.04 4.22 10.20
N LYS A 172 -19.30 5.41 9.66
CA LYS A 172 -18.76 6.70 10.15
C LYS A 172 -19.85 7.53 10.81
N ASP A 173 -19.46 8.60 11.49
CA ASP A 173 -20.31 9.68 12.03
C ASP A 173 -21.55 10.01 11.18
N ASN A 174 -21.38 10.24 9.89
CA ASN A 174 -22.44 10.60 8.95
C ASN A 174 -23.46 9.46 8.77
N HIS A 175 -23.00 8.21 8.78
CA HIS A 175 -23.86 7.03 8.68
C HIS A 175 -24.60 6.79 9.99
N VAL A 176 -23.94 7.00 11.14
CA VAL A 176 -24.56 6.94 12.47
C VAL A 176 -25.68 7.96 12.58
N ALA A 177 -25.43 9.20 12.17
CA ALA A 177 -26.44 10.27 12.16
C ALA A 177 -27.62 9.92 11.24
N ALA A 178 -27.35 9.41 10.04
CA ALA A 178 -28.40 9.01 9.09
C ALA A 178 -29.25 7.81 9.57
N ALA A 179 -28.64 6.87 10.28
CA ALA A 179 -29.33 5.68 10.81
C ALA A 179 -30.05 5.93 12.15
N GLY A 180 -29.83 7.08 12.79
CA GLY A 180 -30.42 7.41 14.09
C GLY A 180 -29.70 6.78 15.29
N GLY A 181 -28.41 6.47 15.16
CA GLY A 181 -27.57 5.96 16.26
C GLY A 181 -26.64 4.81 15.87
N VAL A 182 -25.67 4.51 16.75
CA VAL A 182 -24.64 3.49 16.50
C VAL A 182 -25.27 2.11 16.39
N SER A 183 -26.12 1.77 17.36
CA SER A 183 -26.81 0.47 17.38
C SER A 183 -27.67 0.25 16.13
N ALA A 184 -28.42 1.28 15.71
CA ALA A 184 -29.26 1.22 14.52
C ALA A 184 -28.44 1.05 13.23
N ALA A 185 -27.32 1.78 13.11
CA ALA A 185 -26.42 1.67 11.96
C ALA A 185 -25.82 0.25 11.81
N ILE A 186 -25.36 -0.35 12.91
CA ILE A 186 -24.76 -1.69 12.89
C ILE A 186 -25.80 -2.75 12.52
N ARG A 187 -27.02 -2.67 13.07
CA ARG A 187 -28.12 -3.59 12.72
C ARG A 187 -28.51 -3.48 11.25
N ALA A 188 -28.66 -2.25 10.75
CA ALA A 188 -28.97 -2.01 9.34
C ALA A 188 -27.88 -2.55 8.42
N ALA A 189 -26.60 -2.30 8.74
CA ALA A 189 -25.48 -2.84 7.98
C ALA A 189 -25.50 -4.38 7.97
N ARG A 190 -25.72 -5.02 9.11
CA ARG A 190 -25.76 -6.48 9.23
C ARG A 190 -26.91 -7.13 8.46
N GLN A 191 -28.06 -6.45 8.34
CA GLN A 191 -29.17 -6.91 7.52
C GLN A 191 -28.91 -6.70 6.02
N GLY A 192 -28.12 -5.69 5.66
CA GLY A 192 -27.86 -5.30 4.27
C GLY A 192 -26.69 -6.02 3.60
N VAL A 193 -25.78 -6.66 4.36
CA VAL A 193 -24.59 -7.31 3.81
C VAL A 193 -24.53 -8.81 4.07
N GLY A 194 -23.82 -9.54 3.21
CA GLY A 194 -23.62 -10.98 3.38
C GLY A 194 -22.70 -11.31 4.56
N HIS A 195 -22.83 -12.53 5.09
CA HIS A 195 -22.11 -13.01 6.28
C HIS A 195 -20.56 -13.00 6.19
N LEU A 196 -19.99 -12.81 5.00
CA LEU A 196 -18.55 -12.71 4.78
C LEU A 196 -18.01 -11.27 4.88
N VAL A 197 -18.89 -10.26 4.95
CA VAL A 197 -18.51 -8.85 4.98
C VAL A 197 -18.36 -8.40 6.44
N LYS A 198 -17.16 -7.92 6.78
CA LYS A 198 -16.87 -7.38 8.11
C LYS A 198 -17.49 -6.00 8.30
N ILE A 199 -17.94 -5.72 9.53
CA ILE A 199 -18.55 -4.45 9.93
C ILE A 199 -17.66 -3.77 10.97
N GLU A 200 -17.04 -2.67 10.56
CA GLU A 200 -16.31 -1.74 11.41
C GLU A 200 -17.15 -0.50 11.69
N VAL A 201 -17.07 0.02 12.91
CA VAL A 201 -17.69 1.30 13.30
C VAL A 201 -16.65 2.24 13.88
N GLU A 202 -16.68 3.48 13.41
CA GLU A 202 -15.90 4.60 13.92
C GLU A 202 -16.65 5.28 15.06
N ILE A 203 -15.95 5.48 16.17
CA ILE A 203 -16.44 6.16 17.36
C ILE A 203 -15.46 7.25 17.78
N ASP A 204 -16.00 8.36 18.28
CA ASP A 204 -15.23 9.51 18.78
C ASP A 204 -15.33 9.65 20.30
N ARG A 205 -16.24 8.91 20.93
CA ARG A 205 -16.55 8.98 22.36
C ARG A 205 -16.69 7.59 22.98
N LEU A 206 -16.21 7.42 24.21
CA LEU A 206 -16.22 6.12 24.91
C LEU A 206 -17.62 5.60 25.20
N GLU A 207 -18.63 6.47 25.28
CA GLU A 207 -20.02 6.07 25.51
C GLU A 207 -20.59 5.29 24.32
N GLN A 208 -20.14 5.58 23.09
CA GLN A 208 -20.55 4.85 21.88
C GLN A 208 -19.97 3.43 21.83
N LEU A 209 -18.90 3.17 22.58
CA LEU A 209 -18.22 1.88 22.60
C LEU A 209 -19.14 0.76 23.10
N ASP A 210 -19.93 1.04 24.14
CA ASP A 210 -20.81 0.05 24.74
C ASP A 210 -21.93 -0.38 23.78
N GLU A 211 -22.46 0.57 22.99
CA GLU A 211 -23.41 0.28 21.90
C GLU A 211 -22.78 -0.61 20.82
N ALA A 212 -21.58 -0.26 20.36
CA ALA A 212 -20.86 -1.02 19.33
C ALA A 212 -20.56 -2.46 19.78
N LEU A 213 -20.19 -2.64 21.05
CA LEU A 213 -19.90 -3.94 21.63
C LEU A 213 -21.17 -4.76 21.87
N ALA A 214 -22.28 -4.13 22.27
CA ALA A 214 -23.58 -4.81 22.42
C ALA A 214 -24.08 -5.39 21.09
N GLU A 215 -23.91 -4.65 20.00
CA GLU A 215 -24.24 -5.11 18.65
C GLU A 215 -23.19 -6.03 18.02
N LYS A 216 -22.09 -6.31 18.73
CA LYS A 216 -20.99 -7.19 18.28
C LYS A 216 -20.39 -6.72 16.95
N ALA A 217 -20.03 -5.44 16.82
CA ALA A 217 -19.23 -4.99 15.68
C ALA A 217 -17.94 -5.81 15.56
N ASP A 218 -17.49 -6.10 14.33
CA ASP A 218 -16.27 -6.90 14.12
C ASP A 218 -15.01 -6.11 14.51
N ALA A 219 -15.02 -4.81 14.23
CA ALA A 219 -13.93 -3.88 14.51
C ALA A 219 -14.47 -2.52 14.97
N ILE A 220 -13.67 -1.81 15.76
CA ILE A 220 -14.00 -0.51 16.33
C ILE A 220 -12.82 0.41 16.08
N LEU A 221 -13.07 1.46 15.31
CA LEU A 221 -12.11 2.51 15.00
C LEU A 221 -12.28 3.65 16.02
N LEU A 222 -11.24 3.86 16.82
CA LEU A 222 -11.14 4.85 17.88
C LEU A 222 -10.50 6.12 17.28
N ASP A 223 -11.33 7.08 16.87
CA ASP A 223 -10.85 8.24 16.11
C ASP A 223 -10.36 9.38 17.01
N ASN A 224 -9.12 9.80 16.80
CA ASN A 224 -8.46 10.94 17.46
C ASN A 224 -8.50 10.93 19.01
N MET A 225 -8.65 9.76 19.63
CA MET A 225 -8.63 9.59 21.08
C MET A 225 -7.21 9.74 21.65
N GLN A 226 -7.10 10.31 22.85
CA GLN A 226 -5.83 10.40 23.58
C GLN A 226 -5.40 9.02 24.13
N PRO A 227 -4.10 8.80 24.42
CA PRO A 227 -3.59 7.51 24.90
C PRO A 227 -4.35 6.93 26.11
N GLU A 228 -4.78 7.76 27.06
CA GLU A 228 -5.54 7.32 28.24
C GLU A 228 -6.92 6.79 27.84
N GLN A 229 -7.57 7.45 26.88
CA GLN A 229 -8.86 7.02 26.33
C GLN A 229 -8.72 5.75 25.50
N LEU A 230 -7.64 5.62 24.72
CA LEU A 230 -7.33 4.41 23.96
C LEU A 230 -7.09 3.21 24.88
N ALA A 231 -6.32 3.40 25.96
CA ALA A 231 -6.06 2.35 26.94
C ALA A 231 -7.36 1.87 27.61
N GLU A 232 -8.23 2.81 27.99
CA GLU A 232 -9.55 2.51 28.54
C GLU A 232 -10.46 1.80 27.53
N ALA A 233 -10.49 2.26 26.27
CA ALA A 233 -11.26 1.63 25.20
C ALA A 233 -10.81 0.18 24.96
N VAL A 234 -9.50 -0.06 24.81
CA VAL A 234 -8.93 -1.40 24.61
C VAL A 234 -9.25 -2.31 25.80
N ARG A 235 -9.17 -1.80 27.04
CA ARG A 235 -9.55 -2.53 28.26
C ARG A 235 -11.03 -2.93 28.23
N ARG A 236 -11.93 -2.01 27.84
CA ARG A 236 -13.38 -2.28 27.73
C ARG A 236 -13.71 -3.25 26.59
N VAL A 237 -13.04 -3.13 25.45
CA VAL A 237 -13.22 -4.06 24.32
C VAL A 237 -12.90 -5.49 24.77
N GLY A 238 -11.80 -5.68 25.50
CA GLY A 238 -11.48 -6.97 26.13
C GLY A 238 -11.39 -8.13 25.14
N GLY A 239 -10.96 -7.86 23.91
CA GLY A 239 -10.85 -8.84 22.83
C GLY A 239 -12.16 -9.24 22.14
N ARG A 240 -13.29 -8.58 22.44
CA ARG A 240 -14.59 -8.86 21.80
C ARG A 240 -14.70 -8.34 20.36
N ALA A 241 -13.87 -7.37 20.01
CA ALA A 241 -13.76 -6.78 18.67
C ALA A 241 -12.29 -6.39 18.41
N ILE A 242 -11.93 -6.18 17.15
CA ILE A 242 -10.63 -5.58 16.80
C ILE A 242 -10.67 -4.09 17.16
N SER A 243 -9.65 -3.60 17.87
CA SER A 243 -9.49 -2.16 18.13
C SER A 243 -8.50 -1.55 17.14
N GLU A 244 -8.90 -0.48 16.48
CA GLU A 244 -8.08 0.30 15.55
C GLU A 244 -7.97 1.74 16.07
N ALA A 245 -6.74 2.23 16.29
CA ALA A 245 -6.51 3.64 16.59
C ALA A 245 -6.27 4.42 15.29
N SER A 246 -6.97 5.54 15.12
CA SER A 246 -6.86 6.41 13.94
C SER A 246 -6.69 7.87 14.37
N GLY A 247 -5.99 8.65 13.53
CA GLY A 247 -5.81 10.08 13.73
C GLY A 247 -4.35 10.49 13.85
N ARG A 248 -3.79 11.05 12.76
CA ARG A 248 -2.44 11.66 12.72
C ARG A 248 -1.33 10.79 13.36
N ILE A 249 -1.34 9.49 13.08
CA ILE A 249 -0.31 8.56 13.54
C ILE A 249 1.00 8.82 12.79
N THR A 250 2.08 8.96 13.54
CA THR A 250 3.45 9.18 13.06
C THR A 250 4.42 8.26 13.80
N PRO A 251 5.68 8.08 13.35
CA PRO A 251 6.65 7.30 14.10
C PRO A 251 6.88 7.77 15.55
N ALA A 252 6.61 9.04 15.85
CA ALA A 252 6.75 9.60 17.18
C ALA A 252 5.51 9.38 18.08
N THR A 253 4.33 9.14 17.48
CA THR A 253 3.06 9.01 18.20
C THR A 253 2.46 7.60 18.16
N ALA A 254 3.04 6.71 17.36
CA ALA A 254 2.59 5.32 17.23
C ALA A 254 2.97 4.40 18.41
N PRO A 255 4.18 4.52 19.03
CA PRO A 255 4.51 3.78 20.24
C PRO A 255 3.58 4.18 21.40
#